data_AF-A0A3B9N8Q4-F1
#
_entry.id   AF-A0A3B9N8Q4-F1
#
_cell.length_a   1.000
_cell.length_b   1.000
_cell.length_c   1.000
_cell.angle_alpha   90.00
_cell.angle_beta   90.00
_cell.angle_gamma   90.00
#
_symmetry.space_group_name_H-M   'P 1'
#
loop_
_entity.id
_entity.type
_entity.pdbx_description
1 polymer ?
#
loop_
_entity_poly.entity_id
_entity_poly.type
_entity_poly.pdbx_seq_one_letter_code
_entity_poly.pdbx_strand_id
1 'polypeptide(L)'
;MNYRPQLKIYPDWLDYLIEICSILTLIAIFTFVIINYSSLQNSISTHYNLTGSTDSYGNKSLIWLYPILAIIFYIGFSILIKFPHKYNYPVSITEQNVRKVYKLGIIVIRLVKLIVIVLLLYFSLKTIYEI
;
A
#
# COMPACT_ATOMS: atom_id res chain seq x y z
N MET A 1 28.22 17.05 -11.31
CA MET A 1 27.41 15.82 -11.19
C MET A 1 27.03 15.63 -9.73
N ASN A 2 25.74 15.52 -9.41
CA ASN A 2 25.29 15.24 -8.05
C ASN A 2 25.62 13.77 -7.70
N TYR A 3 26.68 13.53 -6.94
CA TYR A 3 27.12 12.20 -6.54
C TYR A 3 26.02 11.47 -5.75
N ARG A 4 25.49 10.36 -6.28
CA ARG A 4 24.47 9.52 -5.65
C ARG A 4 24.92 8.06 -5.66
N PRO A 5 25.66 7.61 -4.64
CA PRO A 5 26.19 6.25 -4.61
C PRO A 5 25.05 5.23 -4.49
N GLN A 6 25.25 4.04 -5.06
CA GLN A 6 24.34 2.91 -4.89
C GLN A 6 24.77 2.13 -3.64
N LEU A 7 24.11 2.41 -2.52
CA LEU A 7 24.40 1.78 -1.24
C LEU A 7 23.41 0.65 -0.95
N LYS A 8 23.92 -0.47 -0.43
CA LYS A 8 23.08 -1.48 0.20
C LYS A 8 22.68 -0.98 1.60
N ILE A 9 21.37 -0.76 1.79
CA ILE A 9 20.78 -0.41 3.07
C ILE A 9 20.16 -1.66 3.66
N TYR A 10 20.62 -2.06 4.84
CA TYR A 10 20.13 -3.25 5.52
C TYR A 10 18.84 -2.92 6.30
N PRO A 11 17.82 -3.78 6.21
CA PRO A 11 16.60 -3.63 7.00
C PRO A 11 16.90 -3.86 8.49
N ASP A 12 16.22 -3.13 9.35
CA ASP A 12 16.17 -3.37 10.79
C ASP A 12 14.83 -4.02 11.18
N TRP A 13 14.60 -4.19 12.47
CA TRP A 13 13.41 -4.85 12.99
C TRP A 13 12.11 -4.12 12.65
N LEU A 14 12.11 -2.78 12.54
CA LEU A 14 10.93 -2.01 12.16
C LEU A 14 10.57 -2.26 10.69
N ASP A 15 11.58 -2.37 9.82
CA ASP A 15 11.34 -2.72 8.42
C ASP A 15 10.64 -4.08 8.29
N TYR A 16 11.08 -5.07 9.07
CA TYR A 16 10.47 -6.41 9.07
C TYR A 16 9.06 -6.37 9.65
N LEU A 17 8.82 -5.63 10.74
CA LEU A 17 7.50 -5.48 11.32
C LEU A 17 6.51 -4.88 10.31
N ILE A 18 6.89 -3.77 9.65
CA ILE A 18 6.05 -3.13 8.63
C ILE A 18 5.79 -4.08 7.45
N GLU A 19 6.79 -4.86 7.03
CA GLU A 19 6.64 -5.84 5.96
C GLU A 19 5.64 -6.94 6.34
N ILE A 20 5.76 -7.51 7.54
CA ILE A 20 4.86 -8.55 8.06
C ILE A 20 3.43 -8.00 8.15
N CYS A 21 3.24 -6.81 8.72
CA CYS A 21 1.93 -6.16 8.76
C CYS A 21 1.35 -5.94 7.36
N SER A 22 2.18 -5.56 6.37
CA SER A 22 1.74 -5.36 4.99
C SER A 22 1.26 -6.68 4.36
N ILE A 23 2.00 -7.77 4.58
CA ILE A 23 1.65 -9.11 4.09
C ILE A 23 0.37 -9.62 4.76
N LEU A 24 0.26 -9.47 6.09
CA LEU A 24 -0.94 -9.88 6.83
C LEU A 24 -2.18 -9.11 6.35
N THR A 25 -2.05 -7.81 6.11
CA THR A 25 -3.14 -6.98 5.57
C THR A 25 -3.52 -7.41 4.15
N LEU A 26 -2.52 -7.73 3.33
CA LEU A 26 -2.74 -8.25 1.98
C LEU A 26 -3.44 -9.62 1.99
N ILE A 27 -3.08 -10.52 2.90
CA ILE A 27 -3.79 -11.80 3.05
C ILE A 27 -5.22 -11.55 3.54
N ALA A 28 -5.39 -10.66 4.53
CA ALA A 28 -6.70 -10.34 5.09
C ALA A 28 -7.68 -9.84 4.02
N ILE A 29 -7.27 -8.92 3.12
CA ILE A 29 -8.16 -8.41 2.09
C ILE A 29 -8.65 -9.50 1.13
N PHE A 30 -7.79 -10.43 0.74
CA PHE A 30 -8.20 -11.58 -0.09
C PHE A 30 -9.16 -12.49 0.67
N THR A 31 -8.83 -12.82 1.92
CA THR A 31 -9.65 -13.68 2.78
C THR A 31 -11.06 -13.10 2.95
N PHE A 32 -11.17 -11.80 3.27
CA PHE A 32 -12.46 -11.14 3.45
C PHE A 32 -13.30 -11.12 2.16
N VAL A 33 -12.68 -10.80 1.02
CA VAL A 33 -13.39 -10.80 -0.27
C VAL A 33 -13.88 -12.20 -0.61
N ILE A 34 -13.01 -13.22 -0.52
CA ILE A 34 -13.37 -14.61 -0.87
C ILE A 34 -14.52 -15.13 0.00
N ILE A 35 -14.46 -14.94 1.32
CA ILE A 35 -15.46 -15.47 2.25
C ILE A 35 -16.83 -14.80 2.04
N ASN A 36 -16.86 -13.49 1.76
CA ASN A 36 -18.10 -12.75 1.66
C ASN A 36 -18.68 -12.67 0.24
N TYR A 37 -17.90 -13.00 -0.80
CA TYR A 37 -18.29 -12.76 -2.20
C TYR A 37 -19.65 -13.35 -2.59
N SER A 38 -19.96 -14.57 -2.14
CA SER A 38 -21.22 -15.25 -2.44
C SER A 38 -22.44 -14.55 -1.82
N SER A 39 -22.24 -13.89 -0.68
CA SER A 39 -23.29 -13.22 0.10
C SER A 39 -23.54 -11.78 -0.34
N LEU A 40 -22.67 -11.21 -1.18
CA LEU A 40 -22.83 -9.87 -1.72
C LEU A 40 -24.05 -9.78 -2.64
N GLN A 41 -24.82 -8.70 -2.47
CA GLN A 41 -25.84 -8.28 -3.44
C GLN A 41 -25.21 -8.08 -4.83
N ASN A 42 -25.98 -8.24 -5.90
CA ASN A 42 -25.46 -8.11 -7.27
C ASN A 42 -24.96 -6.69 -7.59
N SER A 43 -25.45 -5.69 -6.86
CA SER A 43 -25.03 -4.30 -6.92
C SER A 43 -24.40 -3.90 -5.58
N ILE A 44 -23.20 -3.31 -5.62
CA ILE A 44 -22.45 -2.84 -4.46
C ILE A 44 -22.04 -1.38 -4.64
N SER A 45 -21.78 -0.68 -3.54
CA SER A 45 -21.21 0.68 -3.55
C SER A 45 -19.86 0.71 -4.25
N THR A 46 -19.68 1.61 -5.23
CA THR A 46 -18.43 1.76 -6.00
C THR A 46 -17.76 3.11 -5.80
N HIS A 47 -18.52 4.13 -5.42
CA HIS A 47 -17.99 5.45 -5.09
C HIS A 47 -18.68 5.98 -3.83
N TYR A 48 -17.89 6.71 -3.03
CA TYR A 48 -18.35 7.38 -1.83
C TYR A 48 -18.05 8.87 -1.97
N ASN A 49 -19.03 9.70 -1.65
CA ASN A 49 -18.87 11.15 -1.67
C ASN A 49 -18.00 11.64 -0.47
N LEU A 50 -17.79 12.95 -0.36
CA LEU A 50 -17.01 13.56 0.72
C LEU A 50 -17.63 13.37 2.13
N THR A 51 -18.93 13.07 2.22
CA THR A 51 -19.60 12.74 3.49
C THR A 51 -19.51 11.26 3.83
N GLY A 52 -18.89 10.45 2.97
CA GLY A 52 -18.74 9.02 3.14
C GLY A 52 -19.97 8.20 2.75
N SER A 53 -20.99 8.82 2.15
CA SER A 53 -22.21 8.17 1.67
C SER A 53 -22.00 7.64 0.24
N THR A 54 -22.62 6.51 -0.08
CA THR A 54 -22.60 5.95 -1.44
C THR A 54 -23.34 6.87 -2.41
N ASP A 55 -22.69 7.24 -3.50
CA ASP A 55 -23.29 8.01 -4.60
C ASP A 55 -23.21 7.27 -5.95
N SER A 56 -22.58 6.10 -5.99
CA SER A 56 -22.53 5.23 -7.16
C SER A 56 -22.53 3.75 -6.77
N TYR A 57 -23.16 2.94 -7.63
CA TYR A 57 -23.26 1.49 -7.49
C TYR A 57 -22.74 0.77 -8.74
N GLY A 58 -22.32 -0.48 -8.60
CA GLY A 58 -21.86 -1.30 -9.71
C GLY A 58 -21.87 -2.79 -9.40
N ASN A 59 -21.46 -3.60 -10.37
CA ASN A 59 -21.48 -5.06 -10.24
C ASN A 59 -20.60 -5.52 -9.06
N LYS A 60 -21.08 -6.49 -8.28
CA LYS A 60 -20.33 -7.08 -7.15
C LYS A 60 -18.94 -7.60 -7.50
N SER A 61 -18.70 -7.98 -8.76
CA SER A 61 -17.38 -8.38 -9.24
C SER A 61 -16.32 -7.29 -9.09
N LEU A 62 -16.71 -6.01 -9.03
CA LEU A 62 -15.80 -4.88 -8.81
C LEU A 62 -15.10 -4.93 -7.44
N ILE A 63 -15.62 -5.67 -6.46
CA ILE A 63 -14.95 -5.84 -5.17
C ILE A 63 -13.55 -6.47 -5.30
N TRP A 64 -13.31 -7.26 -6.35
CA TRP A 64 -12.01 -7.86 -6.66
C TRP A 64 -10.94 -6.82 -7.06
N LEU A 65 -11.35 -5.60 -7.41
CA LEU A 65 -10.42 -4.52 -7.71
C LEU A 65 -9.54 -4.18 -6.50
N TYR A 66 -10.09 -4.20 -5.28
CA TYR A 66 -9.33 -3.87 -4.07
C TYR A 66 -8.14 -4.82 -3.82
N PRO A 67 -8.31 -6.17 -3.78
CA PRO A 67 -7.19 -7.09 -3.59
C PRO A 67 -6.20 -7.07 -4.78
N ILE A 68 -6.66 -6.88 -6.02
CA ILE A 68 -5.78 -6.77 -7.19
C ILE A 68 -4.90 -5.51 -7.11
N LEU A 69 -5.51 -4.35 -6.82
CA LEU A 69 -4.76 -3.11 -6.60
C LEU A 69 -3.79 -3.23 -5.42
N ALA A 70 -4.19 -3.91 -4.35
CA ALA A 70 -3.31 -4.14 -3.20
C ALA A 70 -2.04 -4.91 -3.59
N ILE A 71 -2.14 -5.94 -4.44
CA ILE A 71 -0.96 -6.63 -5.00
C ILE A 71 -0.11 -5.69 -5.85
N ILE A 72 -0.73 -4.94 -6.75
CA ILE A 72 -0.01 -4.03 -7.67
C ILE A 72 0.78 -2.99 -6.85
N PHE A 73 0.14 -2.35 -5.88
CA PHE A 73 0.81 -1.38 -5.01
C PHE A 73 1.87 -2.04 -4.13
N TYR A 74 1.59 -3.21 -3.54
CA TYR A 74 2.58 -3.93 -2.74
C TYR A 74 3.86 -4.22 -3.53
N ILE A 75 3.73 -4.76 -4.75
CA ILE A 75 4.85 -5.06 -5.63
C ILE A 75 5.54 -3.76 -6.08
N GLY A 76 4.77 -2.77 -6.55
CA GLY A 76 5.29 -1.50 -7.03
C GLY A 76 6.14 -0.78 -5.99
N PHE A 77 5.65 -0.62 -4.76
CA PHE A 77 6.42 -0.03 -3.68
C PHE A 77 7.62 -0.89 -3.26
N SER A 78 7.50 -2.22 -3.30
CA SER A 78 8.62 -3.12 -3.00
C SER A 78 9.74 -3.04 -4.05
N ILE A 79 9.41 -2.76 -5.31
CA ILE A 79 10.38 -2.45 -6.36
C ILE A 79 11.02 -1.08 -6.08
N LEU A 80 10.24 -0.05 -5.75
CA LEU A 80 10.77 1.28 -5.46
C LEU A 80 11.79 1.25 -4.32
N ILE A 81 11.54 0.47 -3.25
CA ILE A 81 12.46 0.31 -2.10
C ILE A 81 13.87 -0.14 -2.52
N LYS A 82 14.01 -0.84 -3.64
CA LYS A 82 15.32 -1.31 -4.15
C LYS A 82 16.17 -0.19 -4.76
N PHE A 83 15.59 0.97 -5.06
CA PHE A 83 16.26 2.06 -5.78
C PHE A 83 16.23 3.40 -5.04
N PRO A 84 16.69 3.47 -3.77
CA PRO A 84 16.63 4.71 -2.97
C PRO A 84 17.42 5.87 -3.58
N HIS A 85 18.44 5.60 -4.38
CA HIS A 85 19.24 6.62 -5.07
C HIS A 85 18.45 7.41 -6.14
N LYS A 86 17.31 6.87 -6.61
CA LYS A 86 16.46 7.50 -7.61
C LYS A 86 15.38 8.42 -7.02
N TYR A 87 15.21 8.41 -5.69
CA TYR A 87 14.18 9.25 -5.06
C TYR A 87 14.52 10.73 -5.19
N ASN A 88 13.48 11.55 -5.08
CA ASN A 88 13.64 12.98 -4.92
C ASN A 88 13.76 13.31 -3.42
N TYR A 89 14.93 13.73 -2.98
CA TYR A 89 15.17 14.11 -1.60
C TYR A 89 15.17 15.64 -1.47
N PRO A 90 14.51 16.21 -0.45
CA PRO A 90 14.47 17.65 -0.22
C PRO A 90 15.78 18.22 0.35
N VAL A 91 16.78 17.37 0.58
CA VAL A 91 18.09 17.73 1.14
C VAL A 91 19.21 17.29 0.22
N SER A 92 20.30 18.05 0.22
CA SER A 92 21.51 17.68 -0.51
C SER A 92 22.11 16.39 0.03
N ILE A 93 22.44 15.47 -0.88
CA ILE A 93 23.09 14.20 -0.54
C ILE A 93 24.60 14.44 -0.47
N THR A 94 25.22 14.07 0.65
CA THR A 94 26.66 14.11 0.90
C THR A 94 27.14 12.73 1.34
N GLU A 95 28.46 12.48 1.27
CA GLU A 95 29.05 11.21 1.71
C GLU A 95 28.73 10.90 3.19
N GLN A 96 28.63 11.93 4.03
CA GLN A 96 28.37 11.80 5.46
C GLN A 96 26.90 11.46 5.77
N ASN A 97 25.94 11.92 4.95
CA ASN A 97 24.51 11.79 5.25
C ASN A 97 23.78 10.72 4.40
N VAL A 98 24.36 10.29 3.27
CA VAL A 98 23.66 9.50 2.25
C VAL A 98 23.01 8.23 2.80
N ARG A 99 23.67 7.53 3.72
CA ARG A 99 23.14 6.32 4.36
C ARG A 99 21.86 6.62 5.16
N LYS A 100 21.87 7.70 5.94
CA LYS A 100 20.72 8.11 6.77
C LYS A 100 19.57 8.59 5.90
N VAL A 101 19.85 9.41 4.88
CA VAL A 101 18.86 9.94 3.94
C VAL A 101 18.16 8.80 3.18
N TYR A 102 18.92 7.84 2.64
CA TYR A 102 18.34 6.69 1.94
C TYR A 102 17.51 5.79 2.86
N LYS A 103 17.98 5.55 4.09
CA LYS A 103 17.25 4.75 5.07
C LYS A 103 15.90 5.39 5.40
N LEU A 104 15.86 6.70 5.64
CA LEU A 104 14.62 7.43 5.87
C LEU A 104 13.68 7.36 4.67
N GLY A 105 14.21 7.54 3.45
CA GLY A 105 13.41 7.38 2.23
C GLY A 105 12.77 6.00 2.10
N ILE A 106 13.53 4.94 2.39
CA ILE A 106 13.02 3.56 2.39
C ILE A 106 11.90 3.38 3.42
N ILE A 107 12.08 3.87 4.65
CA ILE A 107 11.06 3.77 5.71
C ILE A 107 9.77 4.47 5.28
N VAL A 108 9.87 5.66 4.70
CA VAL A 108 8.69 6.40 4.21
C VAL A 108 7.95 5.58 3.15
N ILE A 109 8.65 5.01 2.17
CA ILE A 109 8.01 4.19 1.12
C ILE A 109 7.38 2.91 1.72
N ARG A 110 8.00 2.30 2.72
CA ARG A 110 7.42 1.15 3.45
C ARG A 110 6.13 1.52 4.19
N LEU A 111 6.11 2.66 4.88
CA LEU A 111 4.93 3.16 5.57
C LEU A 111 3.81 3.49 4.58
N VAL A 112 4.13 4.18 3.48
CA VAL A 112 3.15 4.46 2.41
C VAL A 112 2.59 3.16 1.84
N LYS A 113 3.43 2.14 1.59
CA LYS A 113 2.97 0.81 1.14
C LYS A 113 1.94 0.23 2.12
N LEU A 114 2.25 0.21 3.41
CA LEU A 114 1.34 -0.32 4.43
C LEU A 114 0.04 0.48 4.48
N ILE A 115 0.11 1.81 4.53
CA ILE A 115 -1.06 2.70 4.60
C ILE A 115 -1.98 2.47 3.39
N VAL A 116 -1.43 2.43 2.18
CA VAL A 116 -2.22 2.21 0.95
C VAL A 116 -2.96 0.88 1.01
N ILE A 117 -2.30 -0.19 1.46
CA ILE A 117 -2.91 -1.53 1.54
C ILE A 117 -3.97 -1.58 2.65
N VAL A 118 -3.74 -0.93 3.79
CA VAL A 118 -4.71 -0.80 4.87
C VAL A 118 -5.94 -0.02 4.42
N LEU A 119 -5.77 1.06 3.66
CA LEU A 119 -6.89 1.82 3.08
C LEU A 119 -7.71 0.96 2.11
N LEU A 120 -7.06 0.16 1.27
CA LEU A 120 -7.77 -0.77 0.38
C LEU A 120 -8.53 -1.85 1.15
N LEU A 121 -7.98 -2.36 2.25
CA LEU A 121 -8.71 -3.26 3.15
C LEU A 121 -9.92 -2.54 3.75
N TYR A 122 -9.76 -1.32 4.25
CA TYR A 122 -10.87 -0.53 4.80
C TYR A 122 -12.00 -0.35 3.79
N PHE A 123 -11.72 0.06 2.55
CA PHE A 123 -12.75 0.21 1.52
C PHE A 123 -13.42 -1.12 1.16
N SER A 124 -12.66 -2.22 1.14
CA SER A 124 -13.21 -3.56 0.95
C SER A 124 -14.20 -3.92 2.08
N LEU A 125 -13.82 -3.75 3.34
CA LEU A 125 -14.70 -4.01 4.49
C LEU A 125 -15.92 -3.10 4.48
N LYS A 126 -15.74 -1.81 4.19
CA LYS A 126 -16.84 -0.85 4.07
C LYS A 126 -17.86 -1.32 3.03
N THR A 127 -17.38 -1.75 1.87
CA THR A 127 -18.24 -2.28 0.80
C THR A 127 -18.93 -3.59 1.17
N ILE A 128 -18.34 -4.42 2.02
CA ILE A 128 -18.94 -5.68 2.50
C ILE A 128 -20.02 -5.44 3.56
N TYR A 129 -19.79 -4.50 4.48
CA TYR A 129 -20.63 -4.32 5.67
C TYR A 129 -21.62 -3.14 5.60
N GLU A 130 -21.50 -2.24 4.62
CA GLU A 130 -22.48 -1.17 4.35
C GLU A 130 -23.50 -1.55 3.26
N ILE A 131 -23.74 -2.85 3.06
CA ILE A 131 -24.75 -3.38 2.14
C ILE A 131 -26.14 -3.36 2.80
#